data_AF-A0A0H5QQ17-F1
#
_entry.id   AF-A0A0H5QQ17-F1
#
_cell.length_a   1.000
_cell.length_b   1.000
_cell.length_c   1.000
_cell.angle_alpha   90.00
_cell.angle_beta   90.00
_cell.angle_gamma   90.00
#
_symmetry.space_group_name_H-M   'P 1'
#
loop_
_entity.id
_entity.type
_entity.pdbx_description
1 polymer ?
#
loop_
_entity_poly.entity_id
_entity_poly.type
_entity_poly.pdbx_seq_one_letter_code
_entity_poly.pdbx_strand_id
1 'polypeptide(L)'
;GTADACWAYLVNKCRDNLHIVLCMSPSGDQLRRRCRSFPGLVCNTVIDWFFTWPSDALLAVANHFLAGDEVSEEFKPAIVQHMVKVHLSVQLYSSRFMQELRRFNSVTPKNYLDYIGNYRRQLSQCRIENDRKSKRLIGGLAKLIEAADAVDAMQEELREKKVIVDAAAMECTRMIEQIRERSHEVEVKRKLANEKNAELQIEGERIAVEKKMAEDALDEALPALEAAAEALKNLKKDDITMVKSYANPPGPVKDVCQCVLELKPSGKEDPATGWAGAKSMMSDPAFLSKLQNYPRDDITEKQ
;
A
#
# COMPACT_ATOMS: atom_id res chain seq x y z
N GLY A 1 -105.20 -55.61 -4.55
CA GLY A 1 -105.48 -54.36 -3.82
C GLY A 1 -106.10 -53.39 -4.78
N THR A 2 -107.14 -52.67 -4.38
CA THR A 2 -107.73 -51.60 -5.20
C THR A 2 -106.67 -50.52 -5.46
N ALA A 3 -106.71 -49.85 -6.62
CA ALA A 3 -105.75 -48.80 -6.97
C ALA A 3 -105.63 -47.73 -5.86
N ASP A 4 -106.75 -47.44 -5.19
CA ASP A 4 -106.83 -46.50 -4.06
C ASP A 4 -105.99 -46.93 -2.85
N ALA A 5 -105.91 -48.24 -2.56
CA ALA A 5 -105.10 -48.75 -1.44
C ALA A 5 -103.59 -48.59 -1.71
N CYS A 6 -103.16 -48.83 -2.95
CA CYS A 6 -101.77 -48.61 -3.36
C CYS A 6 -101.40 -47.11 -3.32
N TRP A 7 -102.32 -46.23 -3.74
CA TRP A 7 -102.12 -44.79 -3.66
C TRP A 7 -102.03 -44.30 -2.21
N ALA A 8 -102.94 -44.73 -1.33
CA ALA A 8 -102.89 -44.37 0.09
C ALA A 8 -101.60 -44.86 0.76
N TYR A 9 -101.14 -46.07 0.43
CA TYR A 9 -99.86 -46.58 0.91
C TYR A 9 -98.67 -45.72 0.47
N LEU A 10 -98.63 -45.32 -0.81
CA LEU A 10 -97.58 -44.43 -1.32
C LEU A 10 -97.60 -43.07 -0.62
N VAL A 11 -98.78 -42.44 -0.47
CA VAL A 11 -98.92 -41.15 0.19
C VAL A 11 -98.46 -41.20 1.65
N ASN A 12 -98.83 -42.25 2.39
CA ASN A 12 -98.39 -42.41 3.78
C ASN A 12 -96.88 -42.61 3.88
N LYS A 13 -96.29 -43.45 3.00
CA LYS A 13 -94.84 -43.61 2.95
C LYS A 13 -94.12 -42.31 2.62
N CYS A 14 -94.64 -41.49 1.71
CA CYS A 14 -94.06 -40.19 1.43
C CYS A 14 -94.18 -39.25 2.62
N ARG A 15 -95.32 -39.22 3.32
CA ARG A 15 -95.52 -38.37 4.50
C ARG A 15 -94.56 -38.70 5.64
N ASP A 16 -94.32 -39.99 5.87
CA ASP A 16 -93.47 -40.44 6.99
C ASP A 16 -91.97 -40.21 6.72
N ASN A 17 -91.55 -40.20 5.45
CA ASN A 17 -90.13 -40.15 5.08
C ASN A 17 -89.69 -38.80 4.49
N LEU A 18 -90.61 -37.93 4.06
CA LEU A 18 -90.27 -36.64 3.46
C LEU A 18 -90.41 -35.51 4.48
N HIS A 19 -89.28 -35.04 5.00
CA HIS A 19 -89.21 -33.84 5.83
C HIS A 19 -88.73 -32.65 4.98
N ILE A 20 -89.52 -31.58 4.96
CA ILE A 20 -89.21 -30.36 4.20
C ILE A 20 -88.81 -29.27 5.20
N VAL A 21 -87.61 -28.72 5.04
CA VAL A 21 -87.11 -27.59 5.84
C VAL A 21 -87.07 -26.35 4.95
N LEU A 22 -87.69 -25.26 5.41
CA LEU A 22 -87.78 -24.01 4.68
C LEU A 22 -87.08 -22.90 5.45
N CYS A 23 -85.96 -22.40 4.93
CA CYS A 23 -85.27 -21.24 5.50
C CYS A 23 -85.79 -19.97 4.81
N MET A 24 -86.54 -19.15 5.53
CA MET A 24 -87.09 -17.90 5.00
C MET A 24 -86.62 -16.71 5.83
N SER A 25 -86.30 -15.60 5.17
CA SER A 25 -85.96 -14.35 5.84
C SER A 25 -87.23 -13.66 6.37
N PRO A 26 -87.28 -13.25 7.64
CA PRO A 26 -88.39 -12.46 8.17
C PRO A 26 -88.35 -11.00 7.71
N SER A 27 -87.29 -10.58 7.01
CA SER A 27 -87.14 -9.21 6.54
C SER A 27 -88.11 -8.88 5.40
N GLY A 28 -88.88 -7.80 5.57
CA GLY A 28 -89.83 -7.29 4.58
C GLY A 28 -91.18 -8.04 4.57
N ASP A 29 -92.02 -7.72 3.59
CA ASP A 29 -93.41 -8.21 3.54
C ASP A 29 -93.58 -9.57 2.83
N GLN A 30 -92.53 -10.09 2.19
CA GLN A 30 -92.68 -11.25 1.30
C GLN A 30 -93.08 -12.52 2.06
N LEU A 31 -92.46 -12.79 3.21
CA LEU A 31 -92.83 -13.92 4.07
C LEU A 31 -94.28 -13.81 4.52
N ARG A 32 -94.69 -12.64 5.00
CA ARG A 32 -96.07 -12.35 5.42
C ARG A 32 -97.08 -12.60 4.29
N ARG A 33 -96.79 -12.17 3.06
CA ARG A 33 -97.65 -12.43 1.89
C ARG A 33 -97.75 -13.93 1.60
N ARG A 34 -96.63 -14.66 1.62
CA ARG A 34 -96.60 -16.11 1.40
C ARG A 34 -97.40 -16.88 2.46
N CYS A 35 -97.23 -16.56 3.74
CA CYS A 35 -98.00 -17.20 4.82
C CYS A 35 -99.52 -16.96 4.69
N ARG A 36 -99.93 -15.79 4.17
CA ARG A 36 -101.34 -15.49 3.88
C ARG A 36 -101.88 -16.24 2.66
N SER A 37 -101.09 -16.31 1.59
CA SER A 37 -101.47 -17.04 0.36
C SER A 37 -101.48 -18.55 0.55
N PHE A 38 -100.66 -19.09 1.47
CA PHE A 38 -100.51 -20.52 1.72
C PHE A 38 -100.61 -20.85 3.23
N PRO A 39 -101.83 -20.98 3.78
CA PRO A 39 -102.03 -21.25 5.21
C PRO A 39 -101.38 -22.54 5.70
N GLY A 40 -101.24 -23.54 4.81
CA GLY A 40 -100.57 -24.81 5.13
C GLY A 40 -99.11 -24.66 5.58
N LEU A 41 -98.43 -23.55 5.20
CA LEU A 41 -97.08 -23.25 5.69
C LEU A 41 -97.07 -22.98 7.20
N VAL A 42 -98.11 -22.36 7.74
CA VAL A 42 -98.16 -22.02 9.18
C VAL A 42 -98.80 -23.15 9.98
N CYS A 43 -99.83 -23.81 9.43
CA CYS A 43 -100.57 -24.84 10.16
C CYS A 43 -99.85 -26.21 10.23
N ASN A 44 -99.03 -26.55 9.22
CA ASN A 44 -98.44 -27.88 9.10
C ASN A 44 -96.91 -27.88 9.27
N THR A 45 -96.32 -26.78 9.73
CA THR A 45 -94.87 -26.70 10.01
C THR A 45 -94.61 -26.25 11.43
N VAL A 46 -93.43 -26.60 11.94
CA VAL A 46 -92.92 -26.06 13.20
C VAL A 46 -92.06 -24.85 12.88
N ILE A 47 -92.37 -23.70 13.49
CA ILE A 47 -91.63 -22.45 13.28
C ILE A 47 -90.51 -22.37 14.32
N ASP A 48 -89.27 -22.33 13.84
CA ASP A 48 -88.09 -22.07 14.65
C ASP A 48 -87.55 -20.66 14.35
N TRP A 49 -87.30 -19.89 15.41
CA TRP A 49 -86.90 -18.48 15.30
C TRP A 49 -85.40 -18.33 15.56
N PHE A 50 -84.67 -17.84 14.55
CA PHE A 50 -83.26 -17.50 14.69
C PHE A 50 -83.10 -16.06 15.16
N PHE A 51 -82.75 -15.91 16.44
CA PHE A 51 -82.43 -14.61 17.03
C PHE A 51 -80.98 -14.20 16.78
N THR A 52 -80.71 -12.91 16.92
CA THR A 52 -79.34 -12.40 16.94
C THR A 52 -78.56 -13.01 18.09
N TRP A 53 -77.26 -13.25 17.87
CA TRP A 53 -76.41 -13.84 18.90
C TRP A 53 -76.30 -12.92 20.14
N PRO A 54 -76.54 -13.45 21.35
CA PRO A 54 -76.31 -12.72 22.58
C PRO A 54 -74.81 -12.49 22.81
N SER A 55 -74.47 -11.60 23.74
CA SER A 55 -73.06 -11.32 24.11
C SER A 55 -72.28 -12.59 24.45
N ASP A 56 -72.91 -13.53 25.16
CA ASP A 56 -72.27 -14.76 25.63
C ASP A 56 -71.92 -15.69 24.47
N ALA A 57 -72.79 -15.76 23.46
CA ALA A 57 -72.50 -16.52 22.24
C ALA A 57 -71.36 -15.86 21.44
N LEU A 58 -71.37 -14.53 21.32
CA LEU A 58 -70.29 -13.79 20.64
C LEU A 58 -68.93 -13.97 21.34
N LEU A 59 -68.93 -14.01 22.68
CA LEU A 59 -67.74 -14.31 23.49
C LEU A 59 -67.25 -15.73 23.25
N ALA A 60 -68.15 -16.73 23.28
CA ALA A 60 -67.80 -18.13 23.04
C ALA A 60 -67.20 -18.34 21.65
N VAL A 61 -67.81 -17.74 20.62
CA VAL A 61 -67.29 -17.82 19.24
C VAL A 61 -65.92 -17.14 19.14
N ALA A 62 -65.75 -15.93 19.65
CA ALA A 62 -64.45 -15.26 19.60
C ALA A 62 -63.35 -16.04 20.33
N ASN A 63 -63.65 -16.57 21.51
CA ASN A 63 -62.70 -17.42 22.25
C ASN A 63 -62.33 -18.68 21.47
N HIS A 64 -63.30 -19.35 20.85
CA HIS A 64 -63.03 -20.54 20.05
C HIS A 64 -62.16 -20.23 18.83
N PHE A 65 -62.48 -19.16 18.08
CA PHE A 65 -61.74 -18.79 16.88
C PHE A 65 -60.34 -18.24 17.17
N LEU A 66 -60.12 -17.62 18.34
CA LEU A 66 -58.81 -17.13 18.79
C LEU A 66 -58.01 -18.15 19.60
N ALA A 67 -58.56 -19.34 19.89
CA ALA A 67 -57.87 -20.37 20.66
C ALA A 67 -56.61 -20.92 19.97
N GLY A 68 -56.57 -20.88 18.63
CA GLY A 68 -55.45 -21.38 17.83
C GLY A 68 -54.43 -20.31 17.40
N ASP A 69 -54.56 -19.07 17.86
CA ASP A 69 -53.63 -17.99 17.50
C ASP A 69 -52.62 -17.75 18.64
N GLU A 70 -51.39 -17.33 18.31
CA GLU A 70 -50.37 -17.01 19.32
C GLU A 70 -50.63 -15.65 19.98
N VAL A 71 -51.88 -15.31 20.29
CA VAL A 71 -52.21 -14.14 21.10
C VAL A 71 -51.84 -14.46 22.55
N SER A 72 -51.14 -13.55 23.22
CA SER A 72 -50.82 -13.73 24.64
C SER A 72 -52.10 -13.92 25.45
N GLU A 73 -52.14 -14.98 26.27
CA GLU A 73 -53.30 -15.33 27.10
C GLU A 73 -53.71 -14.20 28.06
N GLU A 74 -52.77 -13.31 28.42
CA GLU A 74 -53.05 -12.12 29.23
C GLU A 74 -53.97 -11.11 28.52
N PHE A 75 -53.73 -10.85 27.23
CA PHE A 75 -54.47 -9.83 26.48
C PHE A 75 -55.71 -10.39 25.78
N LYS A 76 -55.80 -11.70 25.64
CA LYS A 76 -56.88 -12.39 24.92
C LYS A 76 -58.27 -12.06 25.47
N PRO A 77 -58.54 -12.03 26.78
CA PRO A 77 -59.85 -11.64 27.31
C PRO A 77 -60.25 -10.21 26.93
N ALA A 78 -59.32 -9.26 26.99
CA ALA A 78 -59.58 -7.86 26.64
C ALA A 78 -59.88 -7.70 25.14
N ILE A 79 -59.12 -8.41 24.28
CA ILE A 79 -59.34 -8.43 22.83
C ILE A 79 -60.72 -9.00 22.50
N VAL A 80 -61.06 -10.15 23.10
CA VAL A 80 -62.36 -10.82 22.90
C VAL A 80 -63.52 -9.91 23.32
N GLN A 81 -63.44 -9.31 24.51
CA GLN A 81 -64.46 -8.36 24.97
C GLN A 81 -64.60 -7.16 24.02
N HIS A 82 -63.48 -6.64 23.52
CA HIS A 82 -63.49 -5.55 22.56
C HIS A 82 -64.16 -5.96 21.25
N MET A 83 -63.87 -7.16 20.72
CA MET A 83 -64.51 -7.65 19.50
C MET A 83 -66.03 -7.74 19.62
N VAL A 84 -66.53 -8.25 20.76
CA VAL A 84 -67.97 -8.30 21.05
C VAL A 84 -68.55 -6.89 21.11
N LYS A 85 -67.91 -5.98 21.84
CA LYS A 85 -68.34 -4.58 21.96
C LYS A 85 -68.44 -3.90 20.60
N VAL A 86 -67.46 -4.10 19.72
CA VAL A 86 -67.48 -3.55 18.36
C VAL A 86 -68.67 -4.09 17.58
N HIS A 87 -68.90 -5.40 17.58
CA HIS A 87 -70.03 -5.99 16.86
C HIS A 87 -71.38 -5.44 17.33
N LEU A 88 -71.59 -5.37 18.65
CA LEU A 88 -72.82 -4.82 19.23
C LEU A 88 -72.99 -3.32 18.92
N SER A 89 -71.89 -2.56 18.92
CA SER A 89 -71.93 -1.14 18.55
C SER A 89 -72.36 -0.94 17.08
N VAL A 90 -71.91 -1.81 16.16
CA VAL A 90 -72.29 -1.76 14.75
C VAL A 90 -73.78 -2.03 14.56
N GLN A 91 -74.39 -2.89 15.39
CA GLN A 91 -75.85 -3.07 15.38
C GLN A 91 -76.57 -1.76 15.77
N LEU A 92 -76.12 -1.09 16.84
CA LEU A 92 -76.66 0.20 17.26
C LEU A 92 -76.51 1.29 16.18
N TYR A 93 -75.33 1.40 15.56
CA TYR A 93 -75.08 2.38 14.51
C TYR A 93 -75.86 2.09 13.23
N SER A 94 -76.06 0.81 12.89
CA SER A 94 -76.92 0.41 11.76
C SER A 94 -78.36 0.90 11.95
N SER A 95 -78.91 0.79 13.16
CA SER A 95 -80.23 1.34 13.48
C SER A 95 -80.29 2.86 13.32
N ARG A 96 -79.27 3.59 13.79
CA ARG A 96 -79.19 5.06 13.63
C ARG A 96 -79.05 5.46 12.16
N PHE A 97 -78.22 4.75 11.41
CA PHE A 97 -78.00 4.99 9.98
C PHE A 97 -79.31 4.86 9.17
N MET A 98 -80.15 3.87 9.52
CA MET A 98 -81.49 3.74 8.94
C MET A 98 -82.42 4.89 9.32
N GLN A 99 -82.36 5.38 10.56
CA GLN A 99 -83.20 6.49 11.01
C GLN A 99 -82.85 7.81 10.32
N GLU A 100 -81.55 8.12 10.23
CA GLU A 100 -81.05 9.40 9.71
C GLU A 100 -81.05 9.45 8.18
N LEU A 101 -80.52 8.42 7.52
CA LEU A 101 -80.26 8.44 6.08
C LEU A 101 -81.24 7.59 5.28
N ARG A 102 -82.17 6.90 5.95
CA ARG A 102 -83.14 5.97 5.32
C ARG A 102 -82.47 4.88 4.46
N ARG A 103 -81.21 4.57 4.74
CA ARG A 103 -80.45 3.52 4.07
C ARG A 103 -80.30 2.32 5.00
N PHE A 104 -80.53 1.13 4.47
CA PHE A 104 -80.47 -0.11 5.23
C PHE A 104 -79.13 -0.82 5.04
N ASN A 105 -78.53 -1.26 6.15
CA ASN A 105 -77.36 -2.13 6.17
C ASN A 105 -77.66 -3.34 7.06
N SER A 106 -77.20 -4.53 6.65
CA SER A 106 -77.42 -5.77 7.39
C SER A 106 -76.19 -6.17 8.18
N VAL A 107 -76.38 -6.38 9.48
CA VAL A 107 -75.36 -6.95 10.37
C VAL A 107 -75.70 -8.41 10.57
N THR A 108 -74.86 -9.31 10.05
CA THR A 108 -75.07 -10.76 10.18
C THR A 108 -73.96 -11.40 11.01
N PRO A 109 -74.20 -12.59 11.62
CA PRO A 109 -73.13 -13.35 12.28
C PRO A 109 -71.95 -13.65 11.34
N LYS A 110 -72.19 -13.78 10.03
CA LYS A 110 -71.11 -13.93 9.04
C LYS A 110 -70.15 -12.75 9.06
N ASN A 111 -70.67 -11.51 9.16
CA ASN A 111 -69.82 -10.32 9.25
C ASN A 111 -68.91 -10.36 10.50
N TYR A 112 -69.39 -10.96 11.60
CA TYR A 112 -68.59 -11.13 12.82
C TYR A 112 -67.47 -12.18 12.64
N LEU A 113 -67.79 -13.30 12.01
CA LEU A 113 -66.81 -14.33 11.69
C LEU A 113 -65.75 -13.80 10.72
N ASP A 114 -66.16 -13.05 9.69
CA ASP A 114 -65.26 -12.41 8.74
C ASP A 114 -64.38 -11.35 9.43
N TYR A 115 -64.94 -10.60 10.40
CA TYR A 115 -64.17 -9.67 11.23
C TYR A 115 -63.07 -10.37 12.02
N ILE A 116 -63.38 -11.47 12.71
CA ILE A 116 -62.38 -12.26 13.44
C ILE A 116 -61.34 -12.83 12.46
N GLY A 117 -61.77 -13.40 11.34
CA GLY A 117 -60.87 -13.94 10.32
C GLY A 117 -59.91 -12.89 9.75
N ASN A 118 -60.41 -11.68 9.50
CA ASN A 118 -59.60 -10.55 9.03
C ASN A 118 -58.60 -10.10 10.10
N TYR A 119 -59.02 -10.02 11.37
CA TYR A 119 -58.12 -9.73 12.49
C TYR A 119 -56.96 -10.73 12.55
N ARG A 120 -57.26 -12.04 12.48
CA ARG A 120 -56.24 -13.10 12.49
C ARG A 120 -55.24 -12.98 11.35
N ARG A 121 -55.75 -12.77 10.12
CA ARG A 121 -54.92 -12.58 8.93
C ARG A 121 -54.01 -11.36 9.08
N GLN A 122 -54.56 -10.24 9.53
CA GLN A 122 -53.81 -9.00 9.72
C GLN A 122 -52.76 -9.13 10.82
N LEU A 123 -53.09 -9.78 11.94
CA LEU A 123 -52.14 -10.05 13.01
C LEU A 123 -50.95 -10.86 12.52
N SER A 124 -51.20 -11.94 11.77
CA SER A 124 -50.15 -12.77 11.17
C SER A 124 -49.25 -11.96 10.22
N GLN A 125 -49.84 -11.15 9.33
CA GLN A 125 -49.09 -10.29 8.41
C GLN A 125 -48.21 -9.28 9.15
N CYS A 126 -48.77 -8.58 10.14
CA CYS A 126 -48.01 -7.61 10.93
C CYS A 126 -46.85 -8.26 11.70
N ARG A 127 -47.03 -9.48 12.21
CA ARG A 127 -45.95 -10.24 12.86
C ARG A 127 -44.83 -10.58 11.89
N ILE A 128 -45.17 -11.13 10.73
CA ILE A 128 -44.19 -11.46 9.68
C ILE A 128 -43.39 -10.21 9.27
N GLU A 129 -44.06 -9.07 9.10
CA GLU A 129 -43.39 -7.81 8.79
C GLU A 129 -42.49 -7.33 9.93
N ASN A 130 -42.95 -7.44 11.18
CA ASN A 130 -42.16 -7.05 12.34
C ASN A 130 -40.93 -7.94 12.51
N ASP A 131 -41.07 -9.25 12.34
CA ASP A 131 -39.96 -10.20 12.37
C ASP A 131 -38.96 -9.93 11.25
N ARG A 132 -39.45 -9.59 10.05
CA ARG A 132 -38.58 -9.20 8.94
C ARG A 132 -37.79 -7.93 9.27
N LYS A 133 -38.43 -6.92 9.86
CA LYS A 133 -37.78 -5.68 10.30
C LYS A 133 -36.76 -5.97 11.40
N SER A 134 -37.12 -6.79 12.38
CA SER A 134 -36.25 -7.23 13.48
C SER A 134 -35.02 -7.96 12.95
N LYS A 135 -35.18 -8.98 12.10
CA LYS A 135 -34.08 -9.71 11.47
C LYS A 135 -33.15 -8.80 10.66
N ARG A 136 -33.72 -7.83 9.93
CA ARG A 136 -32.92 -6.84 9.19
C ARG A 136 -32.07 -5.99 10.13
N LEU A 137 -32.64 -5.52 11.24
CA LEU A 137 -31.93 -4.72 12.24
C LEU A 137 -30.85 -5.53 12.95
N ILE A 138 -31.13 -6.79 13.30
CA ILE A 138 -30.15 -7.71 13.89
C ILE A 138 -28.97 -7.93 12.92
N GLY A 139 -29.24 -8.18 11.64
CA GLY A 139 -28.19 -8.30 10.63
C GLY A 139 -27.38 -7.01 10.44
N GLY A 140 -28.05 -5.85 10.45
CA GLY A 140 -27.37 -4.54 10.40
C GLY A 140 -26.50 -4.29 11.63
N LEU A 141 -26.99 -4.63 12.82
CA LEU A 141 -26.23 -4.51 14.07
C LEU A 141 -24.99 -5.40 14.06
N ALA A 142 -25.12 -6.65 13.59
CA ALA A 142 -23.98 -7.55 13.45
C ALA A 142 -22.89 -6.95 12.53
N LYS A 143 -23.30 -6.34 11.41
CA LYS A 143 -22.35 -5.66 10.50
C LYS A 143 -21.70 -4.42 11.10
N LEU A 144 -22.42 -3.67 11.94
CA LEU A 144 -21.84 -2.54 12.67
C LEU A 144 -20.80 -3.00 13.70
N ILE A 145 -21.07 -4.11 14.39
CA ILE A 145 -20.12 -4.72 15.33
C ILE A 145 -18.87 -5.20 14.58
N GLU A 146 -19.03 -5.96 13.49
CA GLU A 146 -17.89 -6.40 12.65
C GLU A 146 -17.05 -5.21 12.15
N ALA A 147 -17.70 -4.11 11.74
CA ALA A 147 -17.00 -2.92 11.29
C ALA A 147 -16.27 -2.20 12.43
N ALA A 148 -16.86 -2.14 13.63
CA ALA A 148 -16.20 -1.59 14.80
C ALA A 148 -14.95 -2.39 15.17
N ASP A 149 -15.05 -3.72 15.24
CA ASP A 149 -13.92 -4.60 15.52
C ASP A 149 -12.80 -4.45 14.47
N ALA A 150 -13.15 -4.30 13.19
CA ALA A 150 -12.19 -4.07 12.12
C ALA A 150 -11.49 -2.70 12.24
N VAL A 151 -12.21 -1.65 12.63
CA VAL A 151 -11.62 -0.32 12.87
C VAL A 151 -10.67 -0.36 14.06
N ASP A 152 -11.03 -1.04 15.15
CA ASP A 152 -10.18 -1.19 16.33
C ASP A 152 -8.88 -1.92 15.98
N ALA A 153 -8.95 -2.99 15.18
CA ALA A 153 -7.77 -3.70 14.69
C ALA A 153 -6.87 -2.81 13.79
N MET A 154 -7.47 -2.02 12.89
CA MET A 154 -6.72 -1.09 12.05
C MET A 154 -6.05 0.04 12.86
N GLN A 155 -6.70 0.52 13.92
CA GLN A 155 -6.11 1.53 14.81
C GLN A 155 -4.89 1.00 15.54
N GLU A 156 -4.91 -0.26 15.97
CA GLU A 156 -3.77 -0.92 16.59
C GLU A 156 -2.59 -1.04 15.60
N GLU A 157 -2.83 -1.57 14.39
CA GLU A 157 -1.80 -1.69 13.36
C GLU A 157 -1.23 -0.31 12.96
N LEU A 158 -2.09 0.71 12.86
CA LEU A 158 -1.66 2.07 12.56
C LEU A 158 -0.75 2.63 13.65
N ARG A 159 -1.04 2.34 14.92
CA ARG A 159 -0.22 2.78 16.06
C ARG A 159 1.17 2.16 16.01
N GLU A 160 1.26 0.85 15.73
CA GLU A 160 2.55 0.16 15.57
C GLU A 160 3.35 0.72 14.39
N LYS A 161 2.71 0.84 13.21
CA LYS A 161 3.36 1.36 12.01
C LYS A 161 3.81 2.81 12.16
N LYS A 162 3.06 3.64 12.87
CA LYS A 162 3.44 5.03 13.12
C LYS A 162 4.77 5.14 13.85
N VAL A 163 5.00 4.32 14.87
CA VAL A 163 6.28 4.29 15.61
C VAL A 163 7.44 3.94 14.68
N ILE A 164 7.27 2.94 13.81
CA ILE A 164 8.29 2.52 12.85
C ILE A 164 8.58 3.64 11.84
N VAL A 165 7.54 4.29 11.31
CA VAL A 165 7.68 5.40 10.35
C VAL A 165 8.36 6.60 11.00
N ASP A 166 7.99 6.96 12.22
CA ASP A 166 8.61 8.08 12.95
C ASP A 166 10.10 7.80 13.21
N ALA A 167 10.46 6.58 13.61
CA ALA A 167 11.86 6.18 13.79
C ALA A 167 12.65 6.21 12.47
N ALA A 168 12.07 5.70 11.38
CA ALA A 168 12.70 5.73 10.05
C ALA A 168 12.85 7.17 9.53
N ALA A 169 11.88 8.04 9.81
CA ALA A 169 11.96 9.46 9.46
C ALA A 169 13.08 10.18 10.24
N MET A 170 13.27 9.87 11.52
CA MET A 170 14.39 10.38 12.32
C MET A 170 15.74 9.93 11.74
N GLU A 171 15.89 8.64 11.42
CA GLU A 171 17.12 8.11 10.81
C GLU A 171 17.39 8.73 9.43
N CYS A 172 16.37 8.89 8.60
CA CYS A 172 16.50 9.54 7.29
C CYS A 172 16.95 11.01 7.44
N THR A 173 16.37 11.75 8.39
CA THR A 173 16.75 13.13 8.69
C THR A 173 18.22 13.22 9.12
N ARG A 174 18.65 12.32 10.03
CA ARG A 174 20.04 12.21 10.48
C ARG A 174 20.99 11.89 9.32
N MET A 175 20.61 10.96 8.45
CA MET A 175 21.41 10.59 7.27
C MET A 175 21.53 11.76 6.29
N ILE A 176 20.47 12.55 6.08
CA ILE A 176 20.50 13.75 5.25
C ILE A 176 21.47 14.79 5.83
N GLU A 177 21.48 15.00 7.15
CA GLU A 177 22.44 15.90 7.80
C GLU A 177 23.88 15.43 7.62
N GLN A 178 24.16 14.14 7.83
CA GLN A 178 25.49 13.57 7.60
C GLN A 178 25.94 13.69 6.14
N ILE A 179 25.02 13.48 5.19
CA ILE A 179 25.32 13.68 3.76
C ILE A 179 25.64 15.15 3.50
N ARG A 180 24.86 16.10 4.05
CA ARG A 180 25.15 17.54 3.90
C ARG A 180 26.53 17.92 4.42
N GLU A 181 26.89 17.43 5.60
CA GLU A 181 28.21 17.68 6.20
C GLU A 181 29.33 17.08 5.34
N ARG A 182 29.21 15.80 4.96
CA ARG A 182 30.19 15.14 4.08
C ARG A 182 30.28 15.80 2.70
N SER A 183 29.16 16.20 2.10
CA SER A 183 29.14 16.92 0.84
C SER A 183 29.84 18.28 0.96
N HIS A 184 29.68 18.98 2.08
CA HIS A 184 30.41 20.22 2.34
C HIS A 184 31.92 19.96 2.46
N GLU A 185 32.35 18.95 3.22
CA GLU A 185 33.76 18.58 3.32
C GLU A 185 34.36 18.17 1.97
N VAL A 186 33.63 17.40 1.17
CA VAL A 186 34.05 16.98 -0.17
C VAL A 186 34.21 18.19 -1.07
N GLU A 187 33.29 19.16 -1.02
CA GLU A 187 33.38 20.38 -1.84
C GLU A 187 34.58 21.25 -1.43
N VAL A 188 34.87 21.37 -0.12
CA VAL A 188 36.07 22.06 0.38
C VAL A 188 37.35 21.35 -0.08
N LYS A 189 37.42 20.02 0.08
CA LYS A 189 38.58 19.24 -0.38
C LYS A 189 38.75 19.30 -1.90
N ARG A 190 37.66 19.30 -2.66
CA ARG A 190 37.67 19.43 -4.12
C ARG A 190 38.20 20.79 -4.56
N LYS A 191 37.81 21.89 -3.90
CA LYS A 191 38.37 23.22 -4.15
C LYS A 191 39.87 23.25 -3.88
N LEU A 192 40.30 22.75 -2.73
CA LEU A 192 41.73 22.69 -2.37
C LEU A 192 42.54 21.83 -3.35
N ALA A 193 41.99 20.69 -3.79
CA ALA A 193 42.64 19.81 -4.76
C ALA A 193 42.76 20.48 -6.14
N ASN A 194 41.74 21.22 -6.57
CA ASN A 194 41.79 21.98 -7.81
C ASN A 194 42.81 23.12 -7.76
N GLU A 195 42.89 23.84 -6.64
CA GLU A 195 43.91 24.88 -6.41
C GLU A 195 45.32 24.28 -6.47
N LYS A 196 45.57 23.19 -5.74
CA LYS A 196 46.85 22.48 -5.78
C LYS A 196 47.19 21.93 -7.16
N ASN A 197 46.21 21.40 -7.91
CA ASN A 197 46.45 20.93 -9.28
C ASN A 197 46.83 22.08 -10.21
N ALA A 198 46.24 23.27 -10.05
CA ALA A 198 46.62 24.45 -10.82
C ALA A 198 48.05 24.90 -10.48
N GLU A 199 48.42 24.92 -9.20
CA GLU A 199 49.80 25.20 -8.77
C GLU A 199 50.80 24.18 -9.33
N LEU A 200 50.49 22.89 -9.24
CA LEU A 200 51.34 21.82 -9.77
C LEU A 200 51.48 21.89 -11.29
N GLN A 201 50.45 22.34 -12.02
CA GLN A 201 50.52 22.52 -13.46
C GLN A 201 51.49 23.65 -13.83
N ILE A 202 51.41 24.79 -13.13
CA ILE A 202 52.33 25.93 -13.33
C ILE A 202 53.77 25.51 -13.00
N GLU A 203 53.96 24.80 -11.88
CA GLU A 203 55.28 24.33 -11.48
C GLU A 203 55.84 23.26 -12.45
N GLY A 204 54.98 22.37 -12.94
CA GLY A 204 55.34 21.36 -13.94
C GLY A 204 55.78 21.98 -15.27
N GLU A 205 55.11 23.04 -15.73
CA GLU A 205 55.52 23.81 -16.91
C GLU A 205 56.89 24.47 -16.70
N ARG A 206 57.16 25.03 -15.51
CA ARG A 206 58.45 25.63 -15.17
C ARG A 206 59.58 24.61 -15.19
N ILE A 207 59.39 23.47 -14.54
CA ILE A 207 60.37 22.37 -14.50
C ILE A 207 60.65 21.83 -15.90
N ALA A 208 59.64 21.72 -16.76
CA ALA A 208 59.82 21.26 -18.14
C ALA A 208 60.70 22.22 -18.97
N VAL A 209 60.55 23.53 -18.77
CA VAL A 209 61.41 24.54 -19.41
C VAL A 209 62.84 24.44 -18.91
N GLU A 210 63.05 24.41 -17.59
CA GLU A 210 64.39 24.29 -17.00
C GLU A 210 65.10 23.00 -17.40
N LYS A 211 64.38 21.88 -17.42
CA LYS A 211 64.91 20.58 -17.85
C LYS A 211 65.39 20.62 -19.31
N LYS A 212 64.59 21.21 -20.21
CA LYS A 212 64.95 21.32 -21.62
C LYS A 212 66.21 22.16 -21.83
N MET A 213 66.35 23.27 -21.10
CA MET A 213 67.55 24.10 -21.18
C MET A 213 68.81 23.38 -20.68
N ALA A 214 68.68 22.52 -19.66
CA ALA A 214 69.80 21.73 -19.16
C ALA A 214 70.20 20.58 -20.10
N GLU A 215 69.23 19.92 -20.75
CA GLU A 215 69.48 18.86 -21.74
C GLU A 215 70.16 19.42 -23.00
N ASP A 216 69.71 20.57 -23.51
CA ASP A 216 70.33 21.23 -24.68
C ASP A 216 71.80 21.61 -24.41
N ALA A 217 72.13 22.07 -23.20
CA ALA A 217 73.51 22.42 -22.81
C ALA A 217 74.43 21.18 -22.68
N LEU A 218 73.87 20.03 -22.31
CA LEU A 218 74.62 18.77 -22.20
C LEU A 218 74.97 18.20 -23.57
N ASP A 219 74.02 18.24 -24.51
CA ASP A 219 74.20 17.73 -25.88
C ASP A 219 75.26 18.52 -26.68
N GLU A 220 75.47 19.81 -26.37
CA GLU A 220 76.53 20.61 -27.00
C GLU A 220 77.94 20.25 -26.47
N ALA A 221 78.05 19.85 -25.20
CA ALA A 221 79.33 19.57 -24.56
C ALA A 221 79.86 18.13 -24.82
N LEU A 222 78.98 17.16 -25.00
CA LEU A 222 79.32 15.74 -25.19
C LEU A 222 80.24 15.44 -26.41
N PRO A 223 80.01 16.00 -27.61
CA PRO A 223 80.80 15.68 -28.80
C PRO A 223 82.27 16.11 -28.68
N ALA A 224 82.52 17.25 -28.02
CA ALA A 224 83.87 17.74 -27.78
C ALA A 224 84.64 16.86 -26.79
N LEU A 225 83.95 16.33 -25.77
CA LEU A 225 84.52 15.44 -24.77
C LEU A 225 84.88 14.06 -25.36
N GLU A 226 84.00 13.50 -26.19
CA GLU A 226 84.22 12.20 -26.84
C GLU A 226 85.37 12.25 -27.85
N ALA A 227 85.46 13.33 -28.64
CA ALA A 227 86.57 13.55 -29.57
C ALA A 227 87.93 13.62 -28.86
N ALA A 228 88.00 14.28 -27.70
CA ALA A 228 89.21 14.36 -26.88
C ALA A 228 89.59 13.00 -26.26
N ALA A 229 88.60 12.20 -25.82
CA ALA A 229 88.84 10.86 -25.28
C ALA A 229 89.39 9.88 -26.33
N GLU A 230 88.90 9.94 -27.58
CA GLU A 230 89.37 9.09 -28.66
C GLU A 230 90.79 9.46 -29.13
N ALA A 231 91.12 10.75 -29.16
CA ALA A 231 92.49 11.22 -29.44
C ALA A 231 93.49 10.68 -28.39
N LEU A 232 93.08 10.61 -27.12
CA LEU A 232 93.90 10.05 -26.03
C LEU A 232 94.13 8.54 -26.16
N LYS A 233 93.17 7.80 -26.72
CA LYS A 233 93.25 6.35 -26.94
C LYS A 233 94.24 5.97 -28.05
N ASN A 234 94.47 6.88 -29.01
CA ASN A 234 95.38 6.67 -30.14
C ASN A 234 96.87 6.95 -29.85
N LEU A 235 97.22 7.42 -28.64
CA LEU A 235 98.61 7.60 -28.22
C LEU A 235 99.30 6.26 -27.94
N LYS A 236 100.43 6.00 -28.59
CA LYS A 236 101.24 4.81 -28.35
C LYS A 236 102.38 5.09 -27.37
N LYS A 237 102.84 4.03 -26.70
CA LYS A 237 103.95 4.10 -25.73
C LYS A 237 105.27 4.58 -26.37
N ASP A 238 105.46 4.29 -27.66
CA ASP A 238 106.65 4.69 -28.41
C ASP A 238 106.67 6.20 -28.65
N ASP A 239 105.51 6.84 -28.88
CA ASP A 239 105.40 8.28 -29.09
C ASP A 239 105.76 9.07 -27.82
N ILE A 240 105.37 8.57 -26.64
CA ILE A 240 105.73 9.16 -25.34
C ILE A 240 107.23 8.99 -25.07
N THR A 241 107.80 7.87 -25.48
CA THR A 241 109.24 7.60 -25.34
C THR A 241 110.06 8.54 -26.24
N MET A 242 109.55 8.86 -27.44
CA MET A 242 110.13 9.86 -28.34
C MET A 242 110.11 11.25 -27.70
N VAL A 243 108.97 11.69 -27.16
CA VAL A 243 108.84 13.00 -26.51
C VAL A 243 109.75 13.12 -25.27
N LYS A 244 109.91 12.04 -24.51
CA LYS A 244 110.85 11.96 -23.37
C LYS A 244 112.32 12.09 -23.77
N SER A 245 112.67 11.66 -24.99
CA SER A 245 114.06 11.69 -25.47
C SER A 245 114.55 13.11 -25.82
N TYR A 246 113.66 14.10 -25.94
CA TYR A 246 114.06 15.47 -26.21
C TYR A 246 114.82 16.08 -25.02
N ALA A 247 116.03 16.60 -25.30
CA ALA A 247 116.82 17.38 -24.36
C ALA A 247 116.22 18.78 -24.15
N ASN A 248 115.61 19.35 -25.19
CA ASN A 248 114.85 20.61 -25.14
C ASN A 248 113.66 20.53 -26.13
N PRO A 249 112.40 20.40 -25.65
CA PRO A 249 111.23 20.19 -26.53
C PRO A 249 110.73 21.50 -27.20
N PRO A 250 110.01 21.42 -28.33
CA PRO A 250 109.33 22.58 -28.94
C PRO A 250 108.24 23.18 -28.02
N GLY A 251 108.03 24.50 -28.11
CA GLY A 251 107.09 25.27 -27.26
C GLY A 251 105.70 24.65 -27.06
N PRO A 252 104.97 24.27 -28.13
CA PRO A 252 103.62 23.69 -27.99
C PRO A 252 103.58 22.38 -27.20
N VAL A 253 104.64 21.57 -27.28
CA VAL A 253 104.75 20.31 -26.52
C VAL A 253 104.98 20.60 -25.04
N LYS A 254 105.72 21.66 -24.73
CA LYS A 254 105.98 22.11 -23.36
C LYS A 254 104.70 22.63 -22.71
N ASP A 255 103.89 23.40 -23.44
CA ASP A 255 102.63 23.96 -22.94
C ASP A 255 101.58 22.86 -22.68
N VAL A 256 101.41 21.91 -23.62
CA VAL A 256 100.49 20.77 -23.42
C VAL A 256 100.92 19.90 -22.26
N CYS A 257 102.22 19.60 -22.13
CA CYS A 257 102.73 18.84 -20.99
C CYS A 257 102.57 19.60 -19.66
N GLN A 258 102.60 20.93 -19.68
CA GLN A 258 102.36 21.77 -18.52
C GLN A 258 100.88 21.78 -18.11
N CYS A 259 99.94 21.85 -19.05
CA CYS A 259 98.50 21.72 -18.75
C CYS A 259 98.18 20.35 -18.15
N VAL A 260 98.80 19.27 -18.66
CA VAL A 260 98.61 17.91 -18.10
C VAL A 260 99.22 17.79 -16.69
N LEU A 261 100.31 18.49 -16.40
CA LEU A 261 100.90 18.59 -15.06
C LEU A 261 99.97 19.30 -14.05
N GLU A 262 99.25 20.34 -14.48
CA GLU A 262 98.29 21.08 -13.64
C GLU A 262 97.04 20.25 -13.32
N LEU A 263 96.62 19.41 -14.26
CA LEU A 263 95.54 18.42 -14.08
C LEU A 263 95.93 17.25 -13.14
N LYS A 264 97.22 17.13 -12.77
CA LYS A 264 97.73 16.15 -11.80
C LYS A 264 97.18 14.70 -11.96
N PRO A 265 97.27 14.06 -13.14
CA PRO A 265 96.73 12.73 -13.38
C PRO A 265 97.26 11.62 -12.45
N SER A 266 98.41 11.80 -11.79
CA SER A 266 98.90 10.86 -10.77
C SER A 266 98.74 11.35 -9.31
N GLY A 267 98.19 12.55 -9.10
CA GLY A 267 97.99 13.18 -7.79
C GLY A 267 99.28 13.58 -7.03
N LYS A 268 100.47 13.34 -7.60
CA LYS A 268 101.79 13.51 -6.96
C LYS A 268 102.72 14.48 -7.70
N GLU A 269 102.16 15.25 -8.63
CA GLU A 269 102.89 16.13 -9.53
C GLU A 269 102.87 17.59 -9.01
N ASP A 270 104.01 18.27 -9.09
CA ASP A 270 104.15 19.68 -8.69
C ASP A 270 104.30 20.58 -9.95
N PRO A 271 103.29 21.42 -10.27
CA PRO A 271 103.30 22.28 -11.45
C PRO A 271 104.53 23.21 -11.53
N ALA A 272 105.14 23.56 -10.39
CA ALA A 272 106.29 24.46 -10.34
C ALA A 272 107.61 23.86 -10.90
N THR A 273 107.66 22.54 -11.10
CA THR A 273 108.87 21.83 -11.59
C THR A 273 109.01 21.79 -13.12
N GLY A 274 108.04 22.32 -13.87
CA GLY A 274 108.10 22.50 -15.32
C GLY A 274 108.43 21.22 -16.11
N TRP A 275 109.26 21.33 -17.15
CA TRP A 275 109.62 20.21 -18.03
C TRP A 275 110.28 19.03 -17.30
N ALA A 276 111.01 19.28 -16.20
CA ALA A 276 111.60 18.21 -15.39
C ALA A 276 110.50 17.36 -14.70
N GLY A 277 109.44 18.00 -14.20
CA GLY A 277 108.26 17.34 -13.66
C GLY A 277 107.49 16.55 -14.73
N ALA A 278 107.32 17.13 -15.93
CA ALA A 278 106.65 16.47 -17.05
C ALA A 278 107.39 15.19 -17.49
N LYS A 279 108.72 15.25 -17.51
CA LYS A 279 109.58 14.10 -17.85
C LYS A 279 109.51 12.99 -16.79
N SER A 280 109.34 13.35 -15.52
CA SER A 280 109.11 12.40 -14.42
C SER A 280 107.73 11.76 -14.53
N MET A 281 106.68 12.56 -14.79
CA MET A 281 105.31 12.08 -14.99
C MET A 281 105.20 11.10 -16.17
N MET A 282 105.78 11.44 -17.33
CA MET A 282 105.82 10.55 -18.51
C MET A 282 106.70 9.31 -18.33
N SER A 283 107.49 9.23 -17.24
CA SER A 283 108.31 8.05 -16.94
C SER A 283 107.54 6.96 -16.20
N ASP A 284 106.36 7.26 -15.65
CA ASP A 284 105.52 6.26 -15.00
C ASP A 284 104.94 5.29 -16.05
N PRO A 285 105.20 3.98 -15.98
CA PRO A 285 104.64 3.00 -16.91
C PRO A 285 103.10 2.95 -16.90
N ALA A 286 102.44 3.49 -15.88
CA ALA A 286 100.99 3.59 -15.77
C ALA A 286 100.40 4.94 -16.24
N PHE A 287 101.21 5.88 -16.74
CA PHE A 287 100.80 7.24 -17.10
C PHE A 287 99.63 7.29 -18.11
N LEU A 288 99.70 6.54 -19.20
CA LEU A 288 98.63 6.50 -20.22
C LEU A 288 97.30 5.99 -19.66
N SER A 289 97.34 4.98 -18.78
CA SER A 289 96.13 4.43 -18.17
C SER A 289 95.49 5.41 -17.18
N LYS A 290 96.31 6.20 -16.47
CA LYS A 290 95.81 7.25 -15.57
C LYS A 290 95.19 8.44 -16.31
N LEU A 291 95.74 8.80 -17.48
CA LEU A 291 95.12 9.83 -18.33
C LEU A 291 93.76 9.38 -18.88
N GLN A 292 93.64 8.13 -19.33
CA GLN A 292 92.38 7.60 -19.88
C GLN A 292 91.28 7.48 -18.83
N ASN A 293 91.66 7.20 -17.59
CA ASN A 293 90.74 7.02 -16.46
C ASN A 293 90.71 8.23 -15.49
N TYR A 294 91.08 9.42 -15.97
CA TYR A 294 91.04 10.62 -15.14
C TYR A 294 89.59 11.00 -14.80
N PRO A 295 89.24 11.24 -13.52
CA PRO A 295 87.89 11.61 -13.10
C PRO A 295 87.56 13.04 -13.59
N ARG A 296 86.62 13.14 -14.53
CA ARG A 296 86.29 14.39 -15.23
C ARG A 296 85.33 15.29 -14.44
N ASP A 297 84.53 14.67 -13.57
CA ASP A 297 83.49 15.34 -12.78
C ASP A 297 84.04 16.03 -11.52
N ASP A 298 85.30 15.77 -11.16
CA ASP A 298 85.95 16.29 -9.94
C ASP A 298 86.89 17.49 -10.22
N ILE A 299 86.89 18.04 -11.44
CA ILE A 299 87.70 19.22 -11.78
C ILE A 299 87.09 20.44 -11.09
N THR A 300 87.88 21.10 -10.24
CA THR A 300 87.46 22.35 -9.60
C THR A 300 87.74 23.55 -10.50
N GLU A 301 86.93 24.60 -10.41
CA GLU A 301 87.03 25.85 -11.20
C GLU A 301 88.40 26.58 -11.11
N LYS A 302 89.29 26.12 -10.21
CA LYS A 302 90.64 26.65 -9.97
C LYS A 302 91.76 25.80 -10.58
N GLN A 303 91.45 24.63 -11.15
CA GLN A 303 92.37 23.72 -11.85
C GLN A 303 92.12 23.76 -13.34
#